data_AF-A0A517TW03-F1
#
_entry.id   AF-A0A517TW03-F1
#
_cell.length_a   1.000
_cell.length_b   1.000
_cell.length_c   1.000
_cell.angle_alpha   90.00
_cell.angle_beta   90.00
_cell.angle_gamma   90.00
#
_symmetry.space_group_name_H-M   'P 1'
#
loop_
_entity.id
_entity.type
_entity.pdbx_description
1 polymer ?
#
loop_
_entity_poly.entity_id
_entity_poly.type
_entity_poly.pdbx_seq_one_letter_code
_entity_poly.pdbx_strand_id
1 'polypeptide(L)'
;MTNPSRHRPAATAARRAPRAATAALACSAATRQLTAAGRRRSRRGISLLEVLISMFVLLFGLMGVAAIFPVGNHYAGRGEQFDRGSALAEAAFAELKARGMLQPEQWYYANPPAADAQYTPPAGTPSPVLLPPSAGAAAQTFNVPFGSDNQPGYAFVIDPIGTAQGLEAATPITAGLDYFPYINLTNASTTDGTINADLPPGWKSVAIETERWPVRRVTRPVPNPANPSGPPLAMTSAVAQTIFQLHDDVTNELPKENDRPGIQRWNTDSAGALKEEPWRHKLLSRSFTGGYSWLATVVPASIESLVALQPVNSRFGSDLYEVSVAVLHKREALPPSTPVERTIAAQMLQGNELVIYDPNAENVDAAVQDVRVGQWILVAGVHPTTGQFLMKWYRILSLDDETDETTGPNPLRRAMLDGPAWPMTTTSGVVTPANNLRAIILPGVISVATQMLPMEAAP
;
A
#
# COMPACT_ATOMS: atom_id res chain seq x y z
N MET A 1 -8.80 -54.08 -3.52
CA MET A 1 -9.97 -54.30 -2.63
C MET A 1 -9.79 -53.31 -1.49
N THR A 2 -10.60 -52.28 -1.23
CA THR A 2 -11.98 -51.92 -1.55
C THR A 2 -12.06 -50.38 -1.53
N ASN A 3 -12.86 -49.81 -2.43
CA ASN A 3 -12.99 -48.36 -2.68
C ASN A 3 -14.27 -47.83 -2.00
N PRO A 4 -14.25 -46.77 -1.16
CA PRO A 4 -15.48 -46.16 -0.66
C PRO A 4 -15.91 -44.94 -1.49
N SER A 5 -16.98 -45.18 -2.25
CA SER A 5 -18.15 -44.32 -2.48
C SER A 5 -18.01 -42.79 -2.42
N ARG A 6 -17.99 -42.18 -3.60
CA ARG A 6 -18.32 -40.76 -3.84
C ARG A 6 -19.83 -40.53 -3.67
N HIS A 7 -20.25 -39.74 -2.68
CA HIS A 7 -21.57 -39.13 -2.66
C HIS A 7 -21.57 -37.82 -3.46
N ARG A 8 -22.31 -37.80 -4.57
CA ARG A 8 -22.70 -36.59 -5.30
C ARG A 8 -23.96 -36.00 -4.65
N PRO A 9 -23.99 -34.72 -4.25
CA PRO A 9 -25.26 -34.04 -3.97
C PRO A 9 -25.95 -33.64 -5.28
N ALA A 10 -27.25 -33.90 -5.33
CA ALA A 10 -28.15 -33.60 -6.42
C ALA A 10 -28.30 -32.09 -6.64
N ALA A 11 -28.17 -31.66 -7.90
CA ALA A 11 -28.47 -30.31 -8.34
C ALA A 11 -30.00 -30.12 -8.37
N THR A 12 -30.53 -29.37 -7.39
CA THR A 12 -31.93 -28.93 -7.38
C THR A 12 -32.07 -27.73 -8.31
N ALA A 13 -32.50 -28.00 -9.55
CA ALA A 13 -32.88 -27.00 -10.54
C ALA A 13 -34.17 -26.29 -10.13
N ALA A 14 -34.05 -25.13 -9.48
CA ALA A 14 -35.17 -24.23 -9.21
C ALA A 14 -35.51 -23.42 -10.48
N ARG A 15 -36.45 -23.99 -11.25
CA ARG A 15 -37.12 -23.43 -12.42
C ARG A 15 -37.92 -22.18 -12.00
N ARG A 16 -37.39 -20.97 -12.23
CA ARG A 16 -38.15 -19.71 -12.08
C ARG A 16 -38.88 -19.39 -13.38
N ALA A 17 -40.21 -19.41 -13.28
CA ALA A 17 -41.15 -19.06 -14.33
C ALA A 17 -41.10 -17.56 -14.70
N PRO A 18 -41.47 -17.18 -15.94
CA PRO A 18 -41.64 -15.79 -16.35
C PRO A 18 -42.96 -15.24 -15.80
N ARG A 19 -42.90 -14.19 -14.98
CA ARG A 19 -44.09 -13.40 -14.62
C ARG A 19 -44.34 -12.37 -15.71
N ALA A 20 -45.18 -12.77 -16.67
CA ALA A 20 -45.99 -11.83 -17.45
C ALA A 20 -47.03 -11.20 -16.51
N ALA A 21 -46.95 -9.89 -16.31
CA ALA A 21 -48.03 -9.10 -15.73
C ALA A 21 -48.37 -7.98 -16.72
N THR A 22 -49.20 -8.37 -17.67
CA THR A 22 -49.98 -7.54 -18.58
C THR A 22 -50.95 -6.71 -17.75
N ALA A 23 -50.67 -5.42 -17.57
CA ALA A 23 -51.66 -4.45 -17.10
C ALA A 23 -52.00 -3.53 -18.27
N ALA A 24 -53.02 -3.94 -19.01
CA ALA A 24 -53.72 -3.11 -19.97
C ALA A 24 -54.38 -1.94 -19.20
N LEU A 25 -53.89 -0.73 -19.42
CA LEU A 25 -54.63 0.49 -19.10
C LEU A 25 -55.35 0.93 -20.36
N ALA A 26 -56.68 0.90 -20.22
CA ALA A 26 -57.65 1.06 -21.26
C ALA A 26 -57.57 2.43 -21.93
N CYS A 27 -57.69 2.36 -23.26
CA CYS A 27 -58.25 3.38 -24.11
C CYS A 27 -59.59 3.88 -23.53
N SER A 28 -59.64 5.14 -23.10
CA SER A 28 -60.90 5.87 -22.92
C SER A 28 -60.87 7.10 -23.82
N ALA A 29 -61.23 6.86 -25.08
CA ALA A 29 -61.63 7.89 -26.02
C ALA A 29 -63.01 8.41 -25.61
N ALA A 30 -63.05 9.37 -24.69
CA ALA A 30 -64.24 10.18 -24.45
C ALA A 30 -64.11 11.49 -25.24
N THR A 31 -64.50 11.39 -26.51
CA THR A 31 -64.83 12.52 -27.38
C THR A 31 -65.94 13.34 -26.74
N ARG A 32 -65.58 14.42 -26.02
CA ARG A 32 -66.50 15.50 -25.67
C ARG A 32 -66.23 16.68 -26.60
N GLN A 33 -66.93 16.64 -27.74
CA GLN A 33 -67.23 17.84 -28.51
C GLN A 33 -68.12 18.75 -27.66
N LEU A 34 -67.55 19.85 -27.17
CA LEU A 34 -68.31 21.02 -26.74
C LEU A 34 -67.84 22.22 -27.58
N THR A 35 -68.61 22.42 -28.65
CA THR A 35 -69.11 23.72 -29.11
C THR A 35 -68.21 24.94 -28.86
N ALA A 36 -67.54 25.32 -29.95
CA ALA A 36 -66.84 26.57 -30.11
C ALA A 36 -67.79 27.78 -29.98
N ALA A 37 -67.71 28.47 -28.84
CA ALA A 37 -68.09 29.88 -28.73
C ALA A 37 -66.80 30.71 -28.64
N GLY A 38 -66.51 31.45 -29.71
CA GLY A 38 -65.27 32.20 -29.90
C GLY A 38 -65.04 33.28 -28.84
N ARG A 39 -64.24 32.96 -27.83
CA ARG A 39 -63.53 33.98 -27.04
C ARG A 39 -62.28 34.38 -27.82
N ARG A 40 -62.26 35.63 -28.31
CA ARG A 40 -61.05 36.28 -28.82
C ARG A 40 -59.95 36.13 -27.77
N ARG A 41 -58.98 35.24 -28.04
CA ARG A 41 -57.76 35.10 -27.26
C ARG A 41 -57.09 36.46 -27.26
N SER A 42 -57.19 37.19 -26.15
CA SER A 42 -56.34 38.34 -25.92
C SER A 42 -54.91 37.81 -25.97
N ARG A 43 -54.15 38.22 -26.98
CA ARG A 43 -52.71 38.00 -27.01
C ARG A 43 -52.16 38.72 -25.79
N ARG A 44 -52.00 38.01 -24.68
CA ARG A 44 -51.25 38.50 -23.52
C ARG A 44 -49.83 38.68 -24.03
N GLY A 45 -49.38 39.93 -24.16
CA GLY A 45 -47.98 40.20 -24.46
C GLY A 45 -47.14 39.49 -23.40
N ILE A 46 -46.11 38.77 -23.85
CA ILE A 46 -45.09 38.21 -22.96
C ILE A 46 -44.52 39.37 -22.17
N SER A 47 -44.61 39.33 -20.84
CA SER A 47 -44.12 40.44 -20.04
C SER A 47 -42.59 40.42 -20.06
N LEU A 48 -41.96 41.60 -20.13
CA LEU A 48 -40.50 41.73 -20.08
C LEU A 48 -39.91 41.11 -18.81
N LEU A 49 -40.65 41.16 -17.69
CA LEU A 49 -40.29 40.52 -16.44
C LEU A 49 -40.27 38.98 -16.56
N GLU A 50 -41.16 38.40 -17.35
CA GLU A 50 -41.26 36.96 -17.59
C GLU A 50 -40.04 36.45 -18.37
N VAL A 51 -39.57 37.24 -19.35
CA VAL A 51 -38.33 36.96 -20.10
C VAL A 51 -37.10 37.08 -19.22
N LEU A 52 -37.03 38.11 -18.36
CA LEU A 52 -35.89 38.30 -17.46
C LEU A 52 -35.80 37.18 -16.42
N ILE A 53 -36.91 36.76 -15.82
CA ILE A 53 -36.92 35.63 -14.88
C ILE A 53 -36.52 34.34 -15.63
N SER A 54 -37.03 34.13 -16.85
CA SER A 54 -36.67 32.96 -17.65
C SER A 54 -35.18 32.92 -17.98
N MET A 55 -34.60 34.05 -18.38
CA MET A 55 -33.16 34.16 -18.64
C MET A 55 -32.33 33.98 -17.37
N PHE A 56 -32.78 34.51 -16.23
CA PHE A 56 -32.13 34.32 -14.94
C PHE A 56 -32.10 32.84 -14.53
N VAL A 57 -33.26 32.16 -14.54
CA VAL A 57 -33.33 30.73 -14.21
C VAL A 57 -32.50 29.89 -15.18
N LEU A 58 -32.47 30.24 -16.47
CA LEU A 58 -31.63 29.55 -17.46
C LEU A 58 -30.14 29.73 -17.17
N LEU A 59 -29.69 30.94 -16.83
CA LEU A 59 -28.29 31.20 -16.50
C LEU A 59 -27.86 30.46 -15.22
N PHE A 60 -28.70 30.45 -14.18
CA PHE A 60 -28.43 29.69 -12.96
C PHE A 60 -28.43 28.18 -13.21
N GLY A 61 -29.35 27.68 -14.04
CA GLY A 61 -29.38 26.28 -14.46
C GLY A 61 -28.11 25.86 -15.20
N LEU A 62 -27.66 26.67 -16.17
CA LEU A 62 -26.43 26.39 -16.91
C LEU A 62 -25.18 26.51 -16.03
N MET A 63 -25.13 27.47 -15.12
CA MET A 63 -24.02 27.60 -14.16
C MET A 63 -23.96 26.41 -13.19
N GLY A 64 -25.12 25.91 -12.73
CA GLY A 64 -25.20 24.72 -11.90
C GLY A 64 -24.67 23.47 -12.60
N VAL A 65 -25.04 23.24 -13.86
CA VAL A 65 -24.52 22.12 -14.67
C VAL A 65 -23.02 22.26 -14.91
N ALA A 66 -22.53 23.47 -15.22
CA ALA A 66 -21.11 23.72 -15.43
C ALA A 66 -20.25 23.43 -14.19
N ALA A 67 -20.78 23.68 -12.99
CA ALA A 67 -20.09 23.39 -11.73
C ALA A 67 -19.97 21.87 -11.42
N ILE A 68 -20.86 21.04 -11.98
CA ILE A 68 -20.84 19.58 -11.77
C ILE A 68 -19.75 18.91 -12.61
N PHE A 69 -19.39 19.45 -13.78
CA PHE A 69 -18.42 18.79 -14.68
C PHE A 69 -17.03 18.58 -14.07
N PRO A 70 -16.38 19.57 -13.41
CA PRO A 70 -15.09 19.35 -12.77
C PRO A 70 -15.14 18.28 -11.68
N VAL A 71 -16.22 18.28 -10.89
CA VAL A 71 -16.43 17.32 -9.79
C VAL A 71 -16.66 15.91 -10.33
N GLY A 72 -17.50 15.77 -11.35
CA GLY A 72 -17.75 14.50 -12.02
C GLY A 72 -16.48 13.92 -12.65
N ASN A 73 -15.68 14.76 -13.31
CA ASN A 73 -14.40 14.34 -13.88
C ASN A 73 -13.39 13.91 -12.81
N HIS A 74 -13.32 14.61 -11.68
CA HIS A 74 -12.46 14.25 -10.55
C HIS A 74 -12.83 12.88 -9.97
N TYR A 75 -14.13 12.63 -9.75
CA TYR A 75 -14.60 11.33 -9.25
C TYR A 75 -14.45 10.20 -10.27
N ALA A 76 -14.70 10.47 -11.56
CA ALA A 76 -14.46 9.49 -12.63
C ALA A 76 -12.98 9.11 -12.70
N GLY A 77 -12.08 10.09 -12.67
CA GLY A 77 -10.63 9.84 -12.66
C GLY A 77 -10.16 9.07 -11.41
N ARG A 78 -10.75 9.34 -10.23
CA ARG A 78 -10.47 8.54 -9.03
C ARG A 78 -11.02 7.11 -9.12
N GLY A 79 -12.22 6.93 -9.67
CA GLY A 79 -12.80 5.61 -9.91
C GLY A 79 -11.88 4.76 -10.80
N GLU A 80 -11.43 5.33 -11.91
CA GLU A 80 -10.49 4.68 -12.82
C GLU A 80 -9.16 4.33 -12.13
N GLN A 81 -8.63 5.21 -11.27
CA GLN A 81 -7.41 4.92 -10.49
C GLN A 81 -7.60 3.73 -9.54
N PHE A 82 -8.76 3.61 -8.87
CA PHE A 82 -9.03 2.49 -7.96
C PHE A 82 -9.23 1.16 -8.72
N ASP A 83 -9.94 1.20 -9.85
CA ASP A 83 -10.15 0.03 -10.71
C ASP A 83 -8.80 -0.48 -11.24
N ARG A 84 -7.96 0.42 -11.78
CA ARG A 84 -6.59 0.09 -12.20
C ARG A 84 -5.75 -0.43 -11.04
N GLY A 85 -5.83 0.22 -9.88
CA GLY A 85 -5.07 -0.17 -8.69
C GLY A 85 -5.31 -1.63 -8.27
N SER A 86 -6.53 -2.13 -8.41
CA SER A 86 -6.89 -3.51 -8.08
C SER A 86 -6.28 -4.51 -9.07
N ALA A 87 -6.41 -4.25 -10.38
CA ALA A 87 -5.79 -5.09 -11.41
C ALA A 87 -4.25 -5.09 -11.31
N LEU A 88 -3.67 -3.93 -11.02
CA LEU A 88 -2.24 -3.77 -10.81
C LEU A 88 -1.73 -4.52 -9.57
N ALA A 89 -2.51 -4.59 -8.50
CA ALA A 89 -2.13 -5.33 -7.30
C ALA A 89 -2.08 -6.85 -7.58
N GLU A 90 -3.02 -7.38 -8.37
CA GLU A 90 -2.99 -8.78 -8.82
C GLU A 90 -1.80 -9.07 -9.73
N ALA A 91 -1.51 -8.16 -10.68
CA ALA A 91 -0.34 -8.27 -11.55
C ALA A 91 0.97 -8.24 -10.75
N ALA A 92 1.07 -7.35 -9.76
CA ALA A 92 2.21 -7.26 -8.87
C ALA A 92 2.38 -8.53 -8.00
N PHE A 93 1.29 -9.17 -7.55
CA PHE A 93 1.36 -10.49 -6.90
C PHE A 93 1.90 -11.57 -7.83
N ALA A 94 1.44 -11.60 -9.07
CA ALA A 94 1.92 -12.56 -10.06
C ALA A 94 3.42 -12.34 -10.33
N GLU A 95 3.85 -11.08 -10.42
CA GLU A 95 5.26 -10.71 -10.59
C GLU A 95 6.12 -11.08 -9.37
N LEU A 96 5.63 -10.82 -8.16
CA LEU A 96 6.27 -11.20 -6.90
C LEU A 96 6.56 -12.72 -6.86
N LYS A 97 5.57 -13.56 -7.22
CA LYS A 97 5.72 -15.01 -7.31
C LYS A 97 6.62 -15.43 -8.46
N ALA A 98 6.38 -14.93 -9.67
CA ALA A 98 7.13 -15.31 -10.87
C ALA A 98 8.63 -15.00 -10.76
N ARG A 99 8.98 -13.95 -10.00
CA ARG A 99 10.38 -13.59 -9.75
C ARG A 99 11.00 -14.34 -8.57
N GLY A 100 10.24 -15.16 -7.82
CA GLY A 100 10.73 -15.82 -6.61
C GLY A 100 11.05 -14.82 -5.49
N MET A 101 10.35 -13.69 -5.44
CA MET A 101 10.55 -12.68 -4.38
C MET A 101 10.01 -13.17 -3.02
N LEU A 102 9.23 -14.25 -3.00
CA LEU A 102 8.75 -14.94 -1.80
C LEU A 102 9.66 -16.11 -1.38
N GLN A 103 10.93 -16.12 -1.81
CA GLN A 103 11.94 -17.08 -1.39
C GLN A 103 12.86 -16.42 -0.35
N PRO A 104 12.67 -16.67 0.96
CA PRO A 104 13.45 -16.03 2.02
C PRO A 104 14.95 -16.23 1.90
N GLU A 105 15.38 -17.34 1.30
CA GLU A 105 16.78 -17.63 0.98
C GLU A 105 17.46 -16.58 0.10
N GLN A 106 16.67 -15.82 -0.67
CA GLN A 106 17.16 -14.80 -1.60
C GLN A 106 16.97 -13.39 -1.07
N TRP A 107 16.48 -13.23 0.16
CA TRP A 107 16.31 -11.91 0.78
C TRP A 107 17.62 -11.40 1.33
N TYR A 108 17.92 -10.15 0.99
CA TYR A 108 19.05 -9.42 1.53
C TYR A 108 18.49 -8.29 2.38
N TYR A 109 18.91 -8.22 3.65
CA TYR A 109 18.64 -7.10 4.57
C TYR A 109 19.93 -6.64 5.24
N ALA A 110 19.96 -5.41 5.74
CA ALA A 110 21.11 -4.88 6.47
C ALA A 110 21.16 -5.38 7.89
N ASN A 111 22.35 -5.85 8.27
CA ASN A 111 22.68 -5.95 9.67
C ASN A 111 22.62 -4.55 10.25
N PRO A 112 22.01 -4.39 11.44
CA PRO A 112 22.12 -3.13 12.14
C PRO A 112 23.61 -2.83 12.30
N PRO A 113 24.06 -1.57 12.07
CA PRO A 113 25.43 -1.21 12.36
C PRO A 113 25.70 -1.61 13.81
N ALA A 114 26.78 -2.36 14.07
CA ALA A 114 27.19 -2.60 15.45
C ALA A 114 27.33 -1.22 16.11
N ALA A 115 26.78 -1.07 17.33
CA ALA A 115 26.59 0.24 17.97
C ALA A 115 27.86 1.12 18.01
N ASP A 116 29.05 0.51 17.91
CA ASP A 116 30.35 1.18 17.95
C ASP A 116 31.15 1.15 16.63
N ALA A 117 30.62 0.56 15.55
CA ALA A 117 31.35 0.42 14.29
C ALA A 117 30.76 1.32 13.18
N GLN A 118 31.27 2.55 13.07
CA GLN A 118 31.12 3.33 11.85
C GLN A 118 31.85 2.62 10.71
N TYR A 119 31.12 1.84 9.90
CA TYR A 119 31.66 1.29 8.68
C TYR A 119 31.84 2.43 7.65
N THR A 120 33.07 2.89 7.49
CA THR A 120 33.47 3.79 6.40
C THR A 120 34.01 2.95 5.24
N PRO A 121 33.25 2.75 4.14
CA PRO A 121 33.77 2.02 3.00
C PRO A 121 34.98 2.76 2.40
N PRO A 122 35.99 2.06 1.89
CA PRO A 122 37.08 2.68 1.14
C PRO A 122 36.52 3.54 -0.01
N ALA A 123 37.04 4.77 -0.17
CA ALA A 123 36.60 5.68 -1.21
C ALA A 123 36.63 5.03 -2.60
N GLY A 124 35.51 5.09 -3.33
CA GLY A 124 35.37 4.51 -4.67
C GLY A 124 34.97 3.02 -4.71
N THR A 125 34.83 2.36 -3.56
CA THR A 125 34.13 1.07 -3.51
C THR A 125 32.62 1.34 -3.45
N PRO A 126 31.79 0.77 -4.35
CA PRO A 126 30.36 0.79 -4.14
C PRO A 126 30.12 0.15 -2.79
N SER A 127 29.51 0.92 -1.86
CA SER A 127 29.30 0.48 -0.49
C SER A 127 28.62 -0.89 -0.56
N PRO A 128 29.24 -1.98 -0.08
CA PRO A 128 28.61 -3.29 -0.14
C PRO A 128 27.42 -3.23 0.79
N VAL A 129 26.26 -3.07 0.20
CA VAL A 129 25.03 -3.32 0.88
C VAL A 129 25.00 -4.83 0.96
N LEU A 130 25.10 -5.32 2.19
CA LEU A 130 24.69 -6.67 2.56
C LEU A 130 25.65 -7.71 2.02
N LEU A 131 26.86 -7.73 2.58
CA LEU A 131 27.62 -8.97 2.56
C LEU A 131 26.78 -10.02 3.31
N PRO A 132 26.35 -11.15 2.70
CA PRO A 132 26.33 -12.37 3.48
C PRO A 132 27.72 -12.46 4.10
N PRO A 133 27.83 -12.81 5.40
CA PRO A 133 29.08 -12.69 6.12
C PRO A 133 30.22 -13.30 5.30
N SER A 134 31.36 -12.58 5.30
CA SER A 134 32.55 -12.89 4.50
C SER A 134 32.82 -14.39 4.47
N ALA A 135 33.22 -14.93 3.31
CA ALA A 135 33.57 -16.34 3.14
C ALA A 135 34.58 -16.80 4.22
N GLY A 136 34.07 -17.35 5.32
CA GLY A 136 34.83 -17.61 6.55
C GLY A 136 34.01 -17.42 7.84
N ALA A 137 33.12 -16.42 7.89
CA ALA A 137 31.99 -16.42 8.81
C ALA A 137 30.87 -17.16 8.10
N ALA A 138 30.43 -18.31 8.65
CA ALA A 138 29.38 -19.15 8.06
C ALA A 138 28.30 -18.24 7.51
N ALA A 139 28.04 -18.33 6.19
CA ALA A 139 26.98 -17.57 5.53
C ALA A 139 25.77 -17.63 6.44
N GLN A 140 25.51 -16.54 7.17
CA GLN A 140 24.28 -16.39 7.89
C GLN A 140 23.31 -16.13 6.76
N THR A 141 22.80 -17.25 6.23
CA THR A 141 21.42 -17.40 5.82
C THR A 141 20.53 -16.57 6.75
N PHE A 142 19.31 -16.23 6.36
CA PHE A 142 18.32 -15.72 7.30
C PHE A 142 18.27 -16.69 8.50
N ASN A 143 19.04 -16.40 9.55
CA ASN A 143 19.53 -17.32 10.59
C ASN A 143 19.97 -16.43 11.74
N VAL A 144 19.00 -15.61 12.17
CA VAL A 144 19.02 -14.97 13.46
C VAL A 144 19.17 -16.13 14.44
N PRO A 145 20.31 -16.30 15.14
CA PRO A 145 20.51 -17.46 15.99
C PRO A 145 19.39 -17.46 17.02
N PHE A 146 18.51 -18.46 16.92
CA PHE A 146 17.48 -18.73 17.93
C PHE A 146 18.20 -19.21 19.19
N GLY A 147 18.70 -18.27 19.98
CA GLY A 147 19.09 -18.46 21.36
C GLY A 147 17.86 -18.47 22.28
N SER A 148 18.09 -18.73 23.57
CA SER A 148 17.07 -18.71 24.63
C SER A 148 16.25 -17.41 24.74
N ASP A 149 16.66 -16.35 24.04
CA ASP A 149 15.93 -15.12 23.85
C ASP A 149 15.09 -15.24 22.58
N ASN A 150 13.97 -15.97 22.66
CA ASN A 150 12.94 -16.07 21.62
C ASN A 150 12.42 -14.67 21.26
N GLN A 151 13.14 -13.95 20.40
CA GLN A 151 12.78 -12.61 19.99
C GLN A 151 11.54 -12.68 19.10
N PRO A 152 10.49 -11.94 19.44
CA PRO A 152 9.23 -12.05 18.75
C PRO A 152 9.24 -11.36 17.37
N GLY A 153 8.71 -12.09 16.38
CA GLY A 153 8.09 -11.63 15.13
C GLY A 153 8.74 -10.47 14.38
N TYR A 154 9.60 -10.76 13.41
CA TYR A 154 9.94 -9.80 12.37
C TYR A 154 8.87 -9.82 11.27
N ALA A 155 8.46 -8.64 10.79
CA ALA A 155 7.82 -8.51 9.49
C ALA A 155 8.83 -8.03 8.46
N PHE A 156 8.55 -8.30 7.19
CA PHE A 156 9.43 -7.95 6.09
C PHE A 156 8.71 -7.07 5.10
N VAL A 157 9.42 -6.09 4.56
CA VAL A 157 8.94 -5.22 3.49
C VAL A 157 9.87 -5.37 2.31
N ILE A 158 9.36 -5.97 1.24
CA ILE A 158 10.03 -6.09 -0.04
C ILE A 158 9.82 -4.77 -0.78
N ASP A 159 10.83 -3.90 -0.70
CA ASP A 159 10.83 -2.59 -1.34
C ASP A 159 12.21 -2.24 -1.92
N PRO A 160 12.52 -2.74 -3.13
CA PRO A 160 13.79 -2.45 -3.78
C PRO A 160 13.94 -1.02 -4.26
N ILE A 161 12.85 -0.29 -4.55
CA ILE A 161 12.92 1.12 -4.93
C ILE A 161 13.38 1.95 -3.72
N GLY A 162 12.71 1.79 -2.56
CA GLY A 162 13.11 2.50 -1.35
C GLY A 162 14.52 2.11 -0.90
N THR A 163 14.86 0.82 -0.95
CA THR A 163 16.23 0.36 -0.66
C THR A 163 17.24 1.03 -1.59
N ALA A 164 17.04 0.97 -2.92
CA ALA A 164 17.97 1.51 -3.90
C ALA A 164 18.18 3.02 -3.75
N GLN A 165 17.10 3.79 -3.59
CA GLN A 165 17.16 5.23 -3.42
C GLN A 165 17.85 5.64 -2.11
N GLY A 166 17.59 4.88 -1.04
CA GLY A 166 18.27 5.08 0.22
C GLY A 166 19.78 4.96 0.10
N LEU A 167 20.25 3.98 -0.67
CA LEU A 167 21.67 3.74 -0.91
C LEU A 167 22.33 4.82 -1.75
N GLU A 168 21.62 5.33 -2.75
CA GLU A 168 22.09 6.43 -3.59
C GLU A 168 22.18 7.75 -2.79
N ALA A 169 21.24 7.97 -1.87
CA ALA A 169 21.21 9.19 -1.05
C ALA A 169 22.21 9.15 0.13
N ALA A 170 22.44 7.99 0.72
CA ALA A 170 23.21 7.85 1.95
C ALA A 170 24.65 7.41 1.66
N THR A 171 25.49 8.35 1.23
CA THR A 171 26.95 8.20 1.28
C THR A 171 27.53 9.14 2.34
N PRO A 172 27.92 8.64 3.54
CA PRO A 172 27.89 7.24 4.01
C PRO A 172 26.48 6.74 4.38
N ILE A 173 26.27 5.41 4.37
CA ILE A 173 24.98 4.77 4.71
C ILE A 173 24.61 5.17 6.13
N THR A 174 23.70 6.12 6.29
CA THR A 174 23.15 6.52 7.58
C THR A 174 22.27 5.40 8.14
N ALA A 175 22.37 5.18 9.45
CA ALA A 175 21.64 4.14 10.17
C ALA A 175 20.11 4.28 10.00
N GLY A 176 19.42 3.31 9.40
CA GLY A 176 17.96 3.38 9.21
C GLY A 176 17.40 2.72 7.96
N LEU A 177 18.19 2.56 6.90
CA LEU A 177 17.73 1.97 5.63
C LEU A 177 17.32 0.49 5.74
N ASP A 178 17.78 -0.18 6.79
CA ASP A 178 17.49 -1.58 7.10
C ASP A 178 16.09 -1.79 7.69
N TYR A 179 15.42 -0.71 8.12
CA TYR A 179 14.10 -0.75 8.69
C TYR A 179 13.05 -0.09 7.79
N PHE A 180 11.81 -0.49 8.03
CA PHE A 180 10.64 0.16 7.46
C PHE A 180 9.69 0.55 8.61
N PRO A 181 9.14 1.77 8.61
CA PRO A 181 9.48 2.89 7.76
C PRO A 181 10.88 3.43 8.06
N TYR A 182 11.42 4.25 7.17
CA TYR A 182 12.79 4.80 7.28
C TYR A 182 13.04 5.61 8.55
N ILE A 183 12.03 6.36 9.03
CA ILE A 183 12.22 7.28 10.15
C ILE A 183 12.40 6.53 11.48
N ASN A 184 13.42 6.95 12.22
CA ASN A 184 13.58 6.62 13.62
C ASN A 184 12.74 7.60 14.45
N LEU A 185 11.59 7.17 14.97
CA LEU A 185 10.92 7.98 15.98
C LEU A 185 11.61 7.74 17.30
N THR A 186 12.10 8.80 17.93
CA THR A 186 12.52 8.70 19.32
C THR A 186 11.31 8.50 20.24
N ASN A 187 11.41 7.62 21.23
CA ASN A 187 10.39 7.28 22.24
C ASN A 187 9.92 8.48 23.09
N ALA A 188 10.47 9.67 22.85
CA ALA A 188 9.99 10.93 23.40
C ALA A 188 8.47 11.15 23.18
N SER A 189 7.83 10.44 22.24
CA SER A 189 6.38 10.50 22.02
C SER A 189 5.53 9.69 23.00
N THR A 190 6.12 8.87 23.87
CA THR A 190 5.39 8.26 24.99
C THR A 190 5.94 8.86 26.28
N THR A 191 5.21 9.84 26.83
CA THR A 191 5.49 10.46 28.13
C THR A 191 5.64 9.43 29.26
N ASP A 192 5.12 8.22 29.06
CA ASP A 192 5.17 7.12 30.03
C ASP A 192 6.40 6.21 29.90
N GLY A 193 7.21 6.31 28.83
CA GLY A 193 8.39 5.44 28.64
C GLY A 193 8.09 3.93 28.62
N THR A 194 6.82 3.55 28.46
CA THR A 194 6.27 2.22 28.80
C THR A 194 5.99 1.31 27.61
N ILE A 195 6.52 1.59 26.40
CA ILE A 195 6.46 0.60 25.31
C ILE A 195 6.87 -0.78 25.86
N ASN A 196 7.92 -0.83 26.69
CA ASN A 196 8.38 -2.07 27.31
C ASN A 196 7.51 -2.58 28.49
N ALA A 197 6.76 -1.73 29.20
CA ALA A 197 6.00 -2.17 30.37
C ALA A 197 4.70 -2.90 29.98
N ASP A 198 4.07 -2.48 28.89
CA ASP A 198 2.79 -3.02 28.39
C ASP A 198 2.97 -4.06 27.29
N LEU A 199 4.19 -4.23 26.76
CA LEU A 199 4.52 -5.29 25.83
C LEU A 199 4.41 -6.68 26.52
N PRO A 200 3.97 -7.74 25.83
CA PRO A 200 3.94 -9.09 26.40
C PRO A 200 5.34 -9.53 26.90
N PRO A 201 5.46 -10.42 27.90
CA PRO A 201 6.73 -10.77 28.54
C PRO A 201 7.88 -11.11 27.57
N GLY A 202 7.60 -11.77 26.44
CA GLY A 202 8.62 -12.09 25.41
C GLY A 202 9.17 -10.90 24.63
N TRP A 203 8.49 -9.75 24.67
CA TRP A 203 8.94 -8.49 24.08
C TRP A 203 9.61 -7.57 25.12
N LYS A 204 9.48 -7.85 26.43
CA LYS A 204 10.04 -7.00 27.48
C LYS A 204 11.56 -7.15 27.64
N SER A 205 12.08 -8.36 27.41
CA SER A 205 13.51 -8.68 27.48
C SER A 205 14.25 -8.31 26.21
N VAL A 206 13.53 -8.25 25.09
CA VAL A 206 14.02 -7.58 23.89
C VAL A 206 13.89 -6.11 24.19
N ALA A 207 14.95 -5.58 24.77
CA ALA A 207 15.49 -4.30 24.40
C ALA A 207 15.14 -3.92 22.95
N ILE A 208 13.93 -3.43 22.71
CA ILE A 208 13.68 -2.36 21.74
C ILE A 208 14.34 -1.13 22.37
N GLU A 209 15.64 -1.26 22.67
CA GLU A 209 16.50 -0.26 23.32
C GLU A 209 16.67 0.94 22.37
N THR A 210 16.28 0.77 21.12
CA THR A 210 16.26 1.80 20.08
C THR A 210 14.98 1.71 19.24
N GLU A 211 13.81 2.00 19.85
CA GLU A 211 12.70 2.80 19.26
C GLU A 211 12.11 2.40 17.89
N ARG A 212 12.48 1.24 17.34
CA ARG A 212 12.14 0.79 15.98
C ARG A 212 11.33 -0.49 16.05
N TRP A 213 10.20 -0.50 15.35
CA TRP A 213 9.46 -1.73 15.14
C TRP A 213 10.29 -2.69 14.29
N PRO A 214 10.22 -4.01 14.54
CA PRO A 214 11.07 -5.01 13.89
C PRO A 214 10.57 -5.33 12.47
N VAL A 215 10.32 -4.30 11.67
CA VAL A 215 9.94 -4.42 10.27
C VAL A 215 11.18 -4.18 9.43
N ARG A 216 11.70 -5.25 8.83
CA ARG A 216 12.93 -5.23 8.05
C ARG A 216 12.63 -4.94 6.59
N ARG A 217 13.40 -4.03 5.98
CA ARG A 217 13.37 -3.86 4.54
C ARG A 217 14.26 -4.93 3.90
N VAL A 218 13.72 -5.62 2.90
CA VAL A 218 14.44 -6.65 2.13
C VAL A 218 14.48 -6.26 0.66
N THR A 219 15.58 -6.64 0.01
CA THR A 219 15.76 -6.52 -1.43
C THR A 219 16.36 -7.81 -2.00
N ARG A 220 16.45 -7.91 -3.32
CA ARG A 220 17.15 -8.99 -4.01
C ARG A 220 18.53 -8.56 -4.49
N PRO A 221 19.49 -9.49 -4.52
CA PRO A 221 20.82 -9.23 -5.04
C PRO A 221 20.77 -9.07 -6.56
N VAL A 222 21.63 -8.22 -7.09
CA VAL A 222 21.95 -8.17 -8.52
C VAL A 222 23.39 -8.67 -8.71
N PRO A 223 23.65 -9.54 -9.71
CA PRO A 223 25.01 -9.96 -10.02
C PRO A 223 25.92 -8.76 -10.22
N ASN A 224 27.13 -8.81 -9.67
CA ASN A 224 28.12 -7.75 -9.86
C ASN A 224 28.88 -7.99 -11.17
N PRO A 225 28.58 -7.26 -12.27
CA PRO A 225 29.24 -7.52 -13.54
C PRO A 225 30.73 -7.17 -13.52
N ALA A 226 31.15 -6.27 -12.63
CA ALA A 226 32.55 -5.85 -12.49
C ALA A 226 33.39 -6.89 -11.72
N ASN A 227 32.75 -7.69 -10.86
CA ASN A 227 33.39 -8.75 -10.10
C ASN A 227 32.42 -9.93 -9.91
N PRO A 228 32.32 -10.87 -10.87
CA PRO A 228 31.40 -12.00 -10.79
C PRO A 228 31.67 -12.93 -9.59
N SER A 229 32.92 -12.95 -9.10
CA SER A 229 33.33 -13.65 -7.88
C SER A 229 33.11 -12.85 -6.60
N GLY A 230 32.75 -11.58 -6.73
CA GLY A 230 32.51 -10.66 -5.63
C GLY A 230 31.13 -10.86 -5.00
N PRO A 231 30.89 -10.22 -3.84
CA PRO A 231 29.56 -10.19 -3.26
C PRO A 231 28.57 -9.56 -4.24
N PRO A 232 27.31 -10.03 -4.24
CA PRO A 232 26.28 -9.40 -5.03
C PRO A 232 26.07 -7.96 -4.60
N LEU A 233 25.59 -7.14 -5.53
CA LEU A 233 25.24 -5.74 -5.25
C LEU A 233 23.77 -5.64 -4.89
N ALA A 234 23.43 -4.66 -4.06
CA ALA A 234 22.03 -4.23 -3.98
C ALA A 234 21.55 -3.75 -5.35
N MET A 235 20.26 -3.92 -5.57
CA MET A 235 19.59 -3.43 -6.76
C MET A 235 19.81 -1.92 -6.92
N THR A 236 20.28 -1.48 -8.09
CA THR A 236 20.39 -0.04 -8.41
C THR A 236 19.02 0.57 -8.62
N SER A 237 18.86 1.89 -8.49
CA SER A 237 17.54 2.54 -8.65
C SER A 237 16.95 2.28 -10.03
N ALA A 238 17.76 2.27 -11.08
CA ALA A 238 17.33 1.93 -12.43
C ALA A 238 16.78 0.49 -12.55
N VAL A 239 17.45 -0.49 -11.93
CA VAL A 239 16.99 -1.89 -11.94
C VAL A 239 15.73 -2.03 -11.07
N ALA A 240 15.69 -1.37 -9.92
CA ALA A 240 14.54 -1.39 -9.02
C ALA A 240 13.29 -0.78 -9.68
N GLN A 241 13.43 0.35 -10.35
CA GLN A 241 12.34 0.94 -11.15
C GLN A 241 11.90 0.00 -12.26
N THR A 242 12.83 -0.62 -12.99
CA THR A 242 12.48 -1.55 -14.08
C THR A 242 11.69 -2.78 -13.57
N ILE A 243 11.90 -3.21 -12.32
CA ILE A 243 11.25 -4.39 -11.75
C ILE A 243 9.96 -4.05 -10.99
N PHE A 244 9.94 -2.95 -10.25
CA PHE A 244 8.85 -2.62 -9.31
C PHE A 244 7.93 -1.50 -9.79
N GLN A 245 8.27 -0.87 -10.92
CA GLN A 245 7.36 0.02 -11.62
C GLN A 245 6.47 -0.80 -12.54
N LEU A 246 5.16 -0.59 -12.45
CA LEU A 246 4.21 -1.32 -13.27
C LEU A 246 4.16 -0.70 -14.65
N HIS A 247 4.46 -1.51 -15.66
CA HIS A 247 4.55 -1.10 -17.06
C HIS A 247 3.20 -1.16 -17.80
N ASP A 248 2.12 -1.48 -17.09
CA ASP A 248 0.79 -1.68 -17.69
C ASP A 248 0.05 -0.35 -17.97
N ASP A 249 0.57 0.78 -17.49
CA ASP A 249 0.07 2.11 -17.84
C ASP A 249 0.70 2.59 -19.17
N VAL A 250 0.27 1.96 -20.26
CA VAL A 250 0.72 2.28 -21.61
C VAL A 250 0.28 3.70 -21.97
N THR A 251 1.25 4.56 -22.29
CA THR A 251 0.94 5.90 -22.81
C THR A 251 0.49 5.78 -24.25
N ASN A 252 -0.81 5.93 -24.49
CA ASN A 252 -1.35 6.14 -25.83
C ASN A 252 -1.33 7.63 -26.14
N GLU A 253 -0.59 8.01 -27.18
CA GLU A 253 -0.67 9.38 -27.68
C GLU A 253 -1.95 9.51 -28.50
N LEU A 254 -2.87 10.34 -28.01
CA LEU A 254 -4.00 10.75 -28.81
C LEU A 254 -3.49 11.74 -29.87
N PRO A 255 -3.65 11.44 -31.17
CA PRO A 255 -3.25 12.36 -32.23
C PRO A 255 -4.05 13.67 -32.12
N LYS A 256 -3.45 14.78 -32.58
CA LYS A 256 -4.13 16.09 -32.61
C LYS A 256 -5.40 16.09 -33.47
N GLU A 257 -5.48 15.18 -34.43
CA GLU A 257 -6.64 14.97 -35.28
C GLU A 257 -7.56 13.93 -34.63
N ASN A 258 -8.78 14.32 -34.26
CA ASN A 258 -9.76 13.45 -33.59
C ASN A 258 -10.13 12.18 -34.37
N ASP A 259 -9.84 12.15 -35.68
CA ASP A 259 -10.18 11.03 -36.57
C ASP A 259 -9.08 9.95 -36.62
N ARG A 260 -7.93 10.18 -35.99
CA ARG A 260 -6.82 9.22 -36.00
C ARG A 260 -6.85 8.34 -34.75
N PRO A 261 -6.54 7.03 -34.86
CA PRO A 261 -6.45 6.16 -33.69
C PRO A 261 -5.25 6.56 -32.82
N GLY A 262 -5.34 6.29 -31.52
CA GLY A 262 -4.23 6.47 -30.59
C GLY A 262 -2.99 5.68 -31.02
N ILE A 263 -1.81 6.30 -30.96
CA ILE A 263 -0.55 5.68 -31.34
C ILE A 263 0.20 5.26 -30.07
N GLN A 264 0.57 3.98 -29.99
CA GLN A 264 1.43 3.50 -28.93
C GLN A 264 2.86 3.98 -29.17
N ARG A 265 3.41 4.74 -28.22
CA ARG A 265 4.82 5.15 -28.28
C ARG A 265 5.73 4.02 -27.83
N TRP A 266 6.87 3.90 -28.49
CA TRP A 266 7.98 3.05 -28.09
C TRP A 266 9.10 3.95 -27.56
N ASN A 267 9.69 3.60 -26.42
CA ASN A 267 10.85 4.33 -25.92
C ASN A 267 12.04 4.04 -26.85
N THR A 268 12.57 5.11 -27.44
CA THR A 268 13.73 5.08 -28.35
C THR A 268 14.94 5.80 -27.75
N ASP A 269 14.94 6.02 -26.42
CA ASP A 269 15.94 6.80 -25.67
C ASP A 269 17.35 6.63 -26.22
N SER A 270 17.73 7.62 -27.03
CA SER A 270 19.02 7.77 -27.69
C SER A 270 19.76 8.98 -27.14
N ALA A 271 19.27 9.58 -26.04
CA ALA A 271 19.74 10.84 -25.46
C ALA A 271 21.20 10.83 -24.93
N GLY A 272 21.92 9.70 -25.03
CA GLY A 272 23.34 9.63 -24.72
C GLY A 272 24.11 8.57 -25.50
N ALA A 273 23.48 7.90 -26.47
CA ALA A 273 24.21 6.99 -27.34
C ALA A 273 25.03 7.85 -28.31
N LEU A 274 26.35 7.94 -28.06
CA LEU A 274 27.31 8.38 -29.05
C LEU A 274 26.93 7.74 -30.39
N LYS A 275 26.77 8.57 -31.43
CA LYS A 275 26.13 8.26 -32.72
C LYS A 275 26.69 7.07 -33.52
N GLU A 276 27.67 6.31 -32.99
CA GLU A 276 28.54 5.48 -33.82
C GLU A 276 28.65 4.00 -33.42
N GLU A 277 27.90 3.51 -32.44
CA GLU A 277 27.95 2.08 -32.06
C GLU A 277 26.68 1.34 -32.53
N PRO A 278 26.63 0.83 -33.78
CA PRO A 278 25.48 0.13 -34.34
C PRO A 278 25.11 -1.15 -33.58
N TRP A 279 25.99 -1.69 -32.75
CA TRP A 279 25.73 -2.90 -31.95
C TRP A 279 24.98 -2.61 -30.64
N ARG A 280 24.89 -1.35 -30.22
CA ARG A 280 24.16 -0.93 -29.00
C ARG A 280 22.72 -0.55 -29.31
N HIS A 281 22.01 -1.39 -30.05
CA HIS A 281 20.56 -1.25 -30.17
C HIS A 281 19.93 -1.50 -28.80
N LYS A 282 19.56 -0.41 -28.10
CA LYS A 282 18.71 -0.49 -26.91
C LYS A 282 17.41 -1.18 -27.34
N LEU A 283 17.02 -2.22 -26.62
CA LEU A 283 15.79 -2.97 -26.91
C LEU A 283 14.62 -1.98 -26.94
N LEU A 284 13.82 -2.01 -28.01
CA LEU A 284 12.59 -1.23 -28.10
C LEU A 284 11.66 -1.70 -26.98
N SER A 285 11.41 -0.82 -26.01
CA SER A 285 10.41 -1.06 -24.97
C SER A 285 9.18 -0.19 -25.24
N ARG A 286 8.01 -0.67 -24.82
CA ARG A 286 6.79 0.15 -24.84
C ARG A 286 7.02 1.37 -23.93
N SER A 287 6.57 2.54 -24.37
CA SER A 287 6.52 3.71 -23.49
C SER A 287 5.38 3.52 -22.49
N PHE A 288 5.67 3.75 -21.23
CA PHE A 288 4.72 3.70 -20.13
C PHE A 288 4.91 4.96 -19.29
N THR A 289 3.85 5.42 -18.63
CA THR A 289 3.92 6.66 -17.82
C THR A 289 4.83 6.46 -16.61
N GLY A 290 4.92 5.22 -16.13
CA GLY A 290 5.64 4.88 -14.90
C GLY A 290 4.95 5.44 -13.65
N GLY A 291 3.67 5.78 -13.74
CA GLY A 291 2.93 6.38 -12.64
C GLY A 291 2.64 5.44 -11.47
N TYR A 292 2.89 4.13 -11.61
CA TYR A 292 2.57 3.15 -10.58
C TYR A 292 3.79 2.33 -10.19
N SER A 293 3.96 2.14 -8.89
CA SER A 293 4.94 1.23 -8.30
C SER A 293 4.28 0.40 -7.23
N TRP A 294 4.92 -0.66 -6.77
CA TRP A 294 4.39 -1.47 -5.68
C TRP A 294 5.46 -1.81 -4.65
N LEU A 295 5.01 -2.12 -3.45
CA LEU A 295 5.80 -2.77 -2.41
C LEU A 295 5.02 -3.94 -1.83
N ALA A 296 5.72 -4.92 -1.28
CA ALA A 296 5.10 -6.06 -0.61
C ALA A 296 5.46 -6.07 0.87
N THR A 297 4.50 -6.43 1.70
CA THR A 297 4.69 -6.72 3.11
C THR A 297 4.46 -8.19 3.38
N VAL A 298 5.33 -8.83 4.16
CA VAL A 298 5.26 -10.24 4.52
C VAL A 298 5.23 -10.35 6.04
N VAL A 299 4.16 -10.92 6.57
CA VAL A 299 3.91 -11.06 8.01
C VAL A 299 3.71 -12.54 8.35
N PRO A 300 4.48 -13.11 9.27
CA PRO A 300 4.26 -14.47 9.75
C PRO A 300 2.88 -14.63 10.40
N ALA A 301 2.11 -15.65 9.98
CA ALA A 301 0.77 -15.90 10.50
C ALA A 301 0.77 -16.51 11.91
N SER A 302 1.89 -17.05 12.37
CA SER A 302 2.13 -17.46 13.75
C SER A 302 3.61 -17.33 14.13
N ILE A 303 3.92 -17.57 15.40
CA ILE A 303 5.32 -17.62 15.88
C ILE A 303 6.04 -18.80 15.22
N GLU A 304 5.38 -19.93 15.02
CA GLU A 304 5.94 -21.08 14.32
C GLU A 304 6.28 -20.74 12.86
N SER A 305 5.41 -20.01 12.16
CA SER A 305 5.70 -19.51 10.80
C SER A 305 6.97 -18.66 10.78
N LEU A 306 7.22 -17.84 11.80
CA LEU A 306 8.46 -17.06 11.88
C LEU A 306 9.70 -17.97 11.96
N VAL A 307 9.66 -19.00 12.80
CA VAL A 307 10.77 -19.98 12.89
C VAL A 307 10.90 -20.77 11.59
N ALA A 308 9.80 -20.99 10.87
CA ALA A 308 9.77 -21.67 9.59
C ALA A 308 10.23 -20.80 8.40
N LEU A 309 10.56 -19.51 8.58
CA LEU A 309 11.26 -18.72 7.54
C LEU A 309 12.71 -19.17 7.35
N GLN A 310 13.25 -19.89 8.32
CA GLN A 310 14.61 -20.41 8.33
C GLN A 310 14.73 -21.55 7.32
N PRO A 311 15.60 -21.48 6.30
CA PRO A 311 15.78 -22.56 5.32
C PRO A 311 16.16 -23.90 5.94
N VAL A 312 16.82 -23.86 7.10
CA VAL A 312 17.23 -25.05 7.87
C VAL A 312 16.08 -25.70 8.65
N ASN A 313 14.93 -25.04 8.78
CA ASN A 313 13.78 -25.56 9.51
C ASN A 313 13.05 -26.61 8.66
N SER A 314 12.65 -27.73 9.27
CA SER A 314 11.89 -28.78 8.60
C SER A 314 10.50 -28.33 8.12
N ARG A 315 9.99 -27.20 8.61
CA ARG A 315 8.74 -26.55 8.19
C ARG A 315 8.94 -25.44 7.15
N PHE A 316 10.17 -25.26 6.65
CA PHE A 316 10.44 -24.25 5.64
C PHE A 316 9.53 -24.43 4.41
N GLY A 317 8.81 -23.37 4.06
CA GLY A 317 7.84 -23.37 2.96
C GLY A 317 6.50 -24.07 3.23
N SER A 318 6.28 -24.70 4.40
CA SER A 318 4.98 -25.32 4.72
C SER A 318 4.01 -24.37 5.41
N ASP A 319 4.52 -23.40 6.15
CA ASP A 319 3.71 -22.47 6.93
C ASP A 319 3.19 -21.31 6.08
N LEU A 320 2.05 -20.74 6.47
CA LEU A 320 1.41 -19.63 5.78
C LEU A 320 1.88 -18.28 6.35
N TYR A 321 1.90 -17.31 5.45
CA TYR A 321 2.26 -15.93 5.72
C TYR A 321 1.22 -15.01 5.11
N GLU A 322 0.89 -13.95 5.83
CA GLU A 322 0.07 -12.87 5.29
C GLU A 322 0.96 -11.99 4.43
N VAL A 323 0.77 -12.07 3.11
CA VAL A 323 1.46 -11.25 2.13
C VAL A 323 0.49 -10.20 1.63
N SER A 324 0.86 -8.93 1.76
CA SER A 324 0.10 -7.82 1.16
C SER A 324 0.93 -7.09 0.13
N VAL A 325 0.31 -6.71 -0.98
CA VAL A 325 0.94 -5.89 -2.03
C VAL A 325 0.21 -4.56 -2.07
N ALA A 326 0.94 -3.48 -1.79
CA ALA A 326 0.43 -2.12 -1.83
C ALA A 326 0.89 -1.44 -3.13
N VAL A 327 -0.07 -0.96 -3.93
CA VAL A 327 0.18 -0.21 -5.16
C VAL A 327 0.17 1.29 -4.86
N LEU A 328 1.28 1.95 -5.18
CA LEU A 328 1.48 3.38 -5.02
C LEU A 328 1.36 4.09 -6.37
N HIS A 329 0.59 5.16 -6.42
CA HIS A 329 0.48 6.06 -7.56
C HIS A 329 1.33 7.31 -7.34
N LYS A 330 2.19 7.61 -8.31
CA LYS A 330 3.18 8.70 -8.30
C LYS A 330 4.00 8.70 -7.02
N ARG A 331 4.52 7.53 -6.64
CA ARG A 331 5.52 7.44 -5.59
C ARG A 331 6.69 8.34 -5.99
N GLU A 332 6.85 9.46 -5.29
CA GLU A 332 7.93 10.39 -5.60
C GLU A 332 9.25 9.63 -5.47
N ALA A 333 10.13 9.79 -6.45
CA ALA A 333 11.44 9.15 -6.45
C ALA A 333 12.40 9.84 -5.47
N LEU A 334 11.90 10.21 -4.30
CA LEU A 334 12.66 10.75 -3.21
C LEU A 334 13.19 9.58 -2.38
N PRO A 335 14.42 9.67 -1.86
CA PRO A 335 14.90 8.68 -0.91
C PRO A 335 13.88 8.51 0.23
N PRO A 336 13.80 7.30 0.82
CA PRO A 336 13.02 7.09 2.03
C PRO A 336 13.38 8.20 3.01
N SER A 337 12.37 8.99 3.37
CA SER A 337 12.54 10.23 4.11
C SER A 337 11.32 10.44 4.99
N THR A 338 11.47 11.31 5.99
CA THR A 338 10.42 11.59 6.97
C THR A 338 9.09 12.02 6.35
N PRO A 339 9.01 12.73 5.20
CA PRO A 339 7.72 13.07 4.60
C PRO A 339 7.07 11.90 3.83
N VAL A 340 7.89 10.99 3.30
CA VAL A 340 7.45 9.90 2.39
C VAL A 340 7.03 8.66 3.17
N GLU A 341 7.71 8.36 4.27
CA GLU A 341 7.43 7.20 5.11
C GLU A 341 7.27 7.65 6.56
N ARG A 342 6.04 8.00 6.90
CA ARG A 342 5.72 8.54 8.23
C ARG A 342 5.28 7.41 9.14
N THR A 343 5.69 7.49 10.39
CA THR A 343 5.09 6.68 11.45
C THR A 343 4.69 7.58 12.59
N ILE A 344 3.70 7.13 13.36
CA ILE A 344 3.19 7.83 14.54
C ILE A 344 2.57 6.81 15.50
N ALA A 345 2.56 7.12 16.79
CA ALA A 345 1.92 6.28 17.79
C ALA A 345 0.41 6.19 17.53
N ALA A 346 -0.13 4.99 17.74
CA ALA A 346 -1.53 4.74 17.53
C ALA A 346 -2.11 3.76 18.55
N GLN A 347 -3.43 3.81 18.68
CA GLN A 347 -4.25 2.92 19.49
C GLN A 347 -5.49 2.55 18.70
N MET A 348 -5.90 1.28 18.76
CA MET A 348 -7.15 0.83 18.13
C MET A 348 -8.23 0.65 19.20
N LEU A 349 -9.33 1.38 19.05
CA LEU A 349 -10.56 1.25 19.83
C LEU A 349 -11.50 0.23 19.16
N GLN A 350 -12.52 -0.20 19.90
CA GLN A 350 -13.54 -1.12 19.39
C GLN A 350 -14.24 -0.53 18.15
N GLY A 351 -14.42 -1.36 17.12
CA GLY A 351 -15.10 -0.94 15.89
C GLY A 351 -14.18 -0.33 14.82
N ASN A 352 -12.89 -0.66 14.83
CA ASN A 352 -11.88 -0.16 13.89
C ASN A 352 -11.72 1.37 13.92
N GLU A 353 -11.95 1.98 15.08
CA GLU A 353 -11.59 3.37 15.32
C GLU A 353 -10.11 3.43 15.71
N LEU A 354 -9.31 4.13 14.91
CA LEU A 354 -7.89 4.35 15.14
C LEU A 354 -7.70 5.73 15.76
N VAL A 355 -7.06 5.78 16.92
CA VAL A 355 -6.58 7.01 17.54
C VAL A 355 -5.10 7.15 17.23
N ILE A 356 -4.73 8.25 16.59
CA ILE A 356 -3.35 8.63 16.29
C ILE A 356 -2.97 9.74 17.29
N TYR A 357 -1.84 9.63 17.96
CA TYR A 357 -1.46 10.59 19.00
C TYR A 357 0.05 10.81 19.08
N ASP A 358 0.44 11.99 19.57
CA ASP A 358 1.82 12.37 19.87
C ASP A 358 1.80 13.48 20.95
N PRO A 359 2.82 13.63 21.83
CA PRO A 359 2.87 14.70 22.83
C PRO A 359 2.94 16.09 22.21
N ASN A 360 3.34 16.22 20.94
CA ASN A 360 3.29 17.46 20.19
C ASN A 360 2.24 17.40 19.07
N ALA A 361 1.28 18.33 19.09
CA ALA A 361 0.22 18.42 18.07
C ALA A 361 0.79 18.61 16.65
N GLU A 362 1.90 19.35 16.51
CA GLU A 362 2.55 19.57 15.22
C GLU A 362 3.03 18.24 14.59
N ASN A 363 3.44 17.27 15.40
CA ASN A 363 3.83 15.95 14.91
C ASN A 363 2.62 15.15 14.42
N VAL A 364 1.48 15.25 15.11
CA VAL A 364 0.22 14.63 14.66
C VAL A 364 -0.19 15.21 13.31
N ASP A 365 -0.22 16.54 13.19
CA ASP A 365 -0.57 17.25 11.97
C ASP A 365 0.39 16.92 10.81
N ALA A 366 1.70 16.91 11.08
CA ALA A 366 2.71 16.54 10.09
C ALA A 366 2.59 15.06 9.66
N ALA A 367 2.27 14.15 10.59
CA ALA A 367 2.08 12.74 10.29
C ALA A 367 0.86 12.51 9.37
N VAL A 368 -0.24 13.24 9.60
CA VAL A 368 -1.46 13.12 8.79
C VAL A 368 -1.55 14.10 7.62
N GLN A 369 -0.53 14.92 7.40
CA GLN A 369 -0.47 15.84 6.26
C GLN A 369 -0.71 15.06 4.95
N ASP A 370 -1.56 15.57 4.07
CA ASP A 370 -1.93 14.91 2.80
C ASP A 370 -2.62 13.55 2.90
N VAL A 371 -2.93 13.08 4.12
CA VAL A 371 -3.82 11.93 4.33
C VAL A 371 -5.24 12.35 4.00
N ARG A 372 -5.94 11.52 3.23
CA ARG A 372 -7.31 11.76 2.77
C ARG A 372 -8.14 10.51 2.95
N VAL A 373 -9.45 10.71 3.11
CA VAL A 373 -10.44 9.62 3.04
C VAL A 373 -10.28 8.83 1.74
N GLY A 374 -10.35 7.51 1.87
CA GLY A 374 -10.21 6.54 0.80
C GLY A 374 -8.77 6.07 0.56
N GLN A 375 -7.76 6.71 1.16
CA GLN A 375 -6.37 6.24 1.15
C GLN A 375 -6.15 5.09 2.14
N TRP A 376 -4.98 4.46 2.05
CA TRP A 376 -4.58 3.34 2.88
C TRP A 376 -3.59 3.75 3.96
N ILE A 377 -3.72 3.12 5.13
CA ILE A 377 -2.80 3.22 6.25
C ILE A 377 -2.40 1.81 6.68
N LEU A 378 -1.15 1.65 7.06
CA LEU A 378 -0.62 0.39 7.56
C LEU A 378 -0.54 0.49 9.09
N VAL A 379 -1.17 -0.44 9.79
CA VAL A 379 -1.12 -0.50 11.26
C VAL A 379 -0.25 -1.68 11.66
N ALA A 380 0.78 -1.40 12.45
CA ALA A 380 1.71 -2.38 12.98
C ALA A 380 1.61 -2.43 14.52
N GLY A 381 1.79 -3.61 15.09
CA GLY A 381 1.72 -3.78 16.54
C GLY A 381 1.95 -5.21 16.98
N VAL A 382 1.74 -5.49 18.26
CA VAL A 382 1.82 -6.82 18.83
C VAL A 382 0.44 -7.30 19.23
N HIS A 383 0.14 -8.56 18.98
CA HIS A 383 -1.05 -9.20 19.51
C HIS A 383 -1.00 -9.20 21.05
N PRO A 384 -2.01 -8.64 21.74
CA PRO A 384 -1.96 -8.43 23.19
C PRO A 384 -1.85 -9.74 23.99
N THR A 385 -2.51 -10.82 23.54
CA THR A 385 -2.45 -12.14 24.19
C THR A 385 -1.28 -13.01 23.75
N THR A 386 -1.06 -13.16 22.43
CA THR A 386 -0.08 -14.15 21.91
C THR A 386 1.33 -13.60 21.81
N GLY A 387 1.52 -12.27 21.84
CA GLY A 387 2.81 -11.66 21.57
C GLY A 387 3.25 -11.78 20.11
N GLN A 388 2.38 -12.21 19.20
CA GLN A 388 2.71 -12.26 17.78
C GLN A 388 2.76 -10.85 17.18
N PHE A 389 3.78 -10.56 16.37
CA PHE A 389 3.80 -9.31 15.60
C PHE A 389 2.72 -9.33 14.50
N LEU A 390 1.97 -8.24 14.38
CA LEU A 390 0.90 -8.07 13.40
C LEU A 390 1.14 -6.80 12.61
N MET A 391 0.85 -6.87 11.32
CA MET A 391 0.89 -5.70 10.45
C MET A 391 -0.18 -5.84 9.38
N LYS A 392 -1.13 -4.91 9.37
CA LYS A 392 -2.35 -4.98 8.56
C LYS A 392 -2.64 -3.66 7.87
N TRP A 393 -3.13 -3.74 6.65
CA TRP A 393 -3.54 -2.60 5.85
C TRP A 393 -5.01 -2.27 6.05
N TYR A 394 -5.31 -0.99 6.18
CA TYR A 394 -6.64 -0.46 6.40
C TYR A 394 -6.93 0.69 5.45
N ARG A 395 -8.17 0.81 4.99
CA ARG A 395 -8.63 1.95 4.21
C ARG A 395 -9.28 2.98 5.15
N ILE A 396 -8.92 4.25 5.01
CA ILE A 396 -9.45 5.33 5.84
C ILE A 396 -10.85 5.70 5.34
N LEU A 397 -11.87 5.55 6.18
CA LEU A 397 -13.26 5.93 5.89
C LEU A 397 -13.57 7.37 6.30
N SER A 398 -13.01 7.81 7.43
CA SER A 398 -13.08 9.18 7.91
C SER A 398 -11.82 9.50 8.71
N LEU A 399 -11.46 10.77 8.76
CA LEU A 399 -10.35 11.30 9.55
C LEU A 399 -10.81 12.64 10.12
N ASP A 400 -10.54 12.90 11.39
CA ASP A 400 -10.85 14.18 12.01
C ASP A 400 -10.10 15.33 11.30
N ASP A 401 -10.81 16.44 11.08
CA ASP A 401 -10.27 17.60 10.36
C ASP A 401 -9.16 18.31 11.16
N GLU A 402 -9.29 18.34 12.49
CA GLU A 402 -8.39 19.04 13.42
C GLU A 402 -7.85 18.09 14.49
N THR A 403 -6.66 18.40 15.02
CA THR A 403 -6.08 17.68 16.16
C THR A 403 -6.79 18.14 17.45
N ASP A 404 -7.30 17.18 18.22
CA ASP A 404 -7.91 17.44 19.52
C ASP A 404 -6.83 17.53 20.60
N GLU A 405 -6.65 18.72 21.16
CA GLU A 405 -5.76 18.99 22.29
C GLU A 405 -6.50 18.99 23.64
N THR A 406 -7.82 18.82 23.64
CA THR A 406 -8.67 19.03 24.83
C THR A 406 -8.87 17.75 25.64
N THR A 407 -8.74 16.58 25.02
CA THR A 407 -9.09 15.28 25.63
C THR A 407 -7.88 14.41 25.99
N GLY A 408 -7.08 14.85 26.96
CA GLY A 408 -6.08 13.99 27.60
C GLY A 408 -4.66 14.59 27.61
N PRO A 409 -3.65 13.78 27.98
CA PRO A 409 -2.27 14.26 28.11
C PRO A 409 -1.57 14.50 26.76
N ASN A 410 -2.08 13.92 25.67
CA ASN A 410 -1.47 14.00 24.35
C ASN A 410 -2.50 14.46 23.31
N PRO A 411 -2.14 15.42 22.43
CA PRO A 411 -2.90 15.71 21.21
C PRO A 411 -3.20 14.45 20.39
N LEU A 412 -4.42 14.35 19.86
CA LEU A 412 -4.86 13.17 19.10
C LEU A 412 -5.74 13.51 17.89
N ARG A 413 -5.78 12.60 16.92
CA ARG A 413 -6.76 12.56 15.81
C ARG A 413 -7.38 11.18 15.71
N ARG A 414 -8.68 11.11 15.40
CA ARG A 414 -9.38 9.85 15.19
C ARG A 414 -9.60 9.58 13.71
N ALA A 415 -9.53 8.31 13.34
CA ALA A 415 -9.86 7.83 12.02
C ALA A 415 -10.76 6.60 12.12
N MET A 416 -11.78 6.51 11.26
CA MET A 416 -12.52 5.26 11.07
C MET A 416 -11.84 4.44 9.98
N LEU A 417 -11.60 3.17 10.25
CA LEU A 417 -10.91 2.28 9.32
C LEU A 417 -11.81 1.17 8.79
N ASP A 418 -11.70 0.91 7.50
CA ASP A 418 -12.23 -0.28 6.83
C ASP A 418 -11.12 -1.31 6.63
N GLY A 419 -11.36 -2.54 7.07
CA GLY A 419 -10.37 -3.59 7.05
C GLY A 419 -10.62 -4.71 8.06
N PRO A 420 -9.69 -5.67 8.15
CA PRO A 420 -9.79 -6.81 9.06
C PRO A 420 -9.82 -6.37 10.52
N ALA A 421 -10.60 -7.06 11.37
CA ALA A 421 -10.60 -6.77 12.80
C ALA A 421 -9.19 -6.88 13.40
N TRP A 422 -8.82 -5.88 14.21
CA TRP A 422 -7.61 -5.95 15.03
C TRP A 422 -7.88 -6.79 16.28
N PRO A 423 -7.00 -7.72 16.67
CA PRO A 423 -7.22 -8.52 17.87
C PRO A 423 -7.14 -7.65 19.12
N MET A 424 -8.20 -7.68 19.92
CA MET A 424 -8.31 -6.97 21.19
C MET A 424 -8.45 -7.98 22.33
N THR A 425 -8.02 -7.59 23.53
CA THR A 425 -8.26 -8.37 24.74
C THR A 425 -9.56 -7.94 25.41
N THR A 426 -10.24 -8.91 26.02
CA THR A 426 -11.40 -8.64 26.86
C THR A 426 -11.08 -9.04 28.28
N THR A 427 -11.06 -8.09 29.20
CA THR A 427 -10.84 -8.35 30.63
C THR A 427 -12.15 -8.08 31.37
N SER A 428 -12.69 -9.10 32.03
CA SER A 428 -13.96 -9.00 32.79
C SER A 428 -15.15 -8.51 31.94
N GLY A 429 -15.21 -8.87 30.66
CA GLY A 429 -16.27 -8.46 29.74
C GLY A 429 -16.10 -7.05 29.14
N VAL A 430 -15.06 -6.31 29.54
CA VAL A 430 -14.71 -5.01 28.95
C VAL A 430 -13.62 -5.22 27.90
N VAL A 431 -13.88 -4.77 26.67
CA VAL A 431 -12.88 -4.77 25.59
C VAL A 431 -11.87 -3.68 25.91
N THR A 432 -10.60 -4.07 26.08
CA THR A 432 -9.52 -3.10 26.27
C THR A 432 -8.99 -2.68 24.89
N PRO A 433 -8.78 -1.37 24.66
CA PRO A 433 -8.12 -0.90 23.46
C PRO A 433 -6.78 -1.58 23.20
N ALA A 434 -6.46 -1.80 21.93
CA ALA A 434 -5.13 -2.25 21.56
C ALA A 434 -4.18 -1.05 21.58
N ASN A 435 -3.33 -1.00 22.59
CA ASN A 435 -2.31 0.02 22.79
C ASN A 435 -1.00 -0.36 22.09
N ASN A 436 -0.05 0.57 22.07
CA ASN A 436 1.29 0.37 21.51
C ASN A 436 1.25 -0.05 20.04
N LEU A 437 0.38 0.58 19.25
CA LEU A 437 0.39 0.41 17.81
C LEU A 437 1.23 1.52 17.16
N ARG A 438 1.57 1.30 15.90
CA ARG A 438 2.02 2.35 15.00
C ARG A 438 1.14 2.41 13.78
N ALA A 439 0.72 3.62 13.49
CA ALA A 439 0.25 3.97 12.18
C ALA A 439 1.49 4.27 11.33
N ILE A 440 1.59 3.60 10.18
CA ILE A 440 2.59 3.84 9.14
C ILE A 440 1.83 4.39 7.93
N ILE A 441 2.18 5.60 7.53
CA ILE A 441 1.50 6.38 6.52
C ILE A 441 2.43 6.47 5.31
N LEU A 442 1.96 5.89 4.20
CA LEU A 442 2.62 5.93 2.90
C LEU A 442 1.72 6.70 1.92
N PRO A 443 2.04 7.95 1.60
CA PRO A 443 1.28 8.72 0.62
C PRO A 443 1.23 8.00 -0.74
N GLY A 444 0.08 8.12 -1.41
CA GLY A 444 -0.10 7.60 -2.76
C GLY A 444 -0.46 6.12 -2.84
N VAL A 445 -0.59 5.38 -1.74
CA VAL A 445 -1.17 4.03 -1.78
C VAL A 445 -2.64 4.11 -2.20
N ILE A 446 -2.95 3.52 -3.36
CA ILE A 446 -4.30 3.54 -3.95
C ILE A 446 -5.06 2.22 -3.79
N SER A 447 -4.34 1.11 -3.74
CA SER A 447 -4.93 -0.23 -3.62
C SER A 447 -3.98 -1.15 -2.86
N VAL A 448 -4.57 -2.05 -2.08
CA VAL A 448 -3.86 -3.10 -1.38
C VAL A 448 -4.60 -4.41 -1.59
N ALA A 449 -3.87 -5.45 -1.98
CA ALA A 449 -4.39 -6.81 -1.99
C ALA A 449 -3.61 -7.64 -0.96
N THR A 450 -4.30 -8.53 -0.23
CA THR A 450 -3.70 -9.40 0.79
C THR A 450 -4.06 -10.85 0.50
N GLN A 451 -3.08 -11.74 0.60
CA GLN A 451 -3.23 -13.18 0.41
C GLN A 451 -2.44 -13.95 1.47
N MET A 452 -2.99 -15.07 1.93
CA MET A 452 -2.23 -16.03 2.74
C MET A 452 -1.47 -16.96 1.81
N LEU A 453 -0.15 -16.93 1.85
CA LEU A 453 0.73 -17.68 0.95
C LEU A 453 1.78 -18.47 1.73
N PRO A 454 2.09 -19.71 1.32
CA PRO A 454 3.31 -20.36 1.78
C PRO A 454 4.53 -19.66 1.18
N MET A 455 5.66 -19.67 1.88
CA MET A 455 6.93 -19.26 1.28
C MET A 455 7.36 -20.30 0.26
N GLU A 456 7.91 -19.85 -0.86
CA GLU A 456 8.39 -20.76 -1.88
C GLU A 456 9.77 -21.28 -1.46
N ALA A 457 9.95 -22.59 -1.48
CA ALA A 457 11.28 -23.17 -1.46
C ALA A 457 11.95 -22.94 -2.81
N ALA A 458 13.27 -22.75 -2.82
CA ALA A 458 14.01 -22.75 -4.08
C ALA A 458 13.81 -24.12 -4.78
N PRO A 459 13.53 -24.13 -6.10
CA PRO A 459 13.26 -25.34 -6.87
C PRO A 459 14.46 -26.29 -6.97
#